data_AF-A0A527UVS9-F1
#
_entry.id   AF-A0A527UVS9-F1
#
_cell.length_a   1.000
_cell.length_b   1.000
_cell.length_c   1.000
_cell.angle_alpha   90.00
_cell.angle_beta   90.00
_cell.angle_gamma   90.00
#
_symmetry.space_group_name_H-M   'P 1'
#
loop_
_entity.id
_entity.type
_entity.pdbx_description
1 polymer ?
#
loop_
_entity_poly.entity_id
_entity_poly.type
_entity_poly.pdbx_seq_one_letter_code
_entity_poly.pdbx_strand_id
1 'polypeptide(L)'
;MPMDLGPNLQRQAGALAATPGEGQSIVRSAIAARDAAANARIAQGLGRELGPARMPSQIAEEIAANQRALGPAYEEAFQNARAVNAEPIANNLDAMATRLRGDAQRAVQRVRGMLNVTGTDVLDPNPQTLFQTRNAIDGMMEGMTDGNAIRALTATRQQINRELERAVPSIRRVDARFAELARQNDALGRGQQALDSGRTAPRPAELQAEINNGALPQGDMLGPSAVPLRLRQGARAEIDRIVGTNANDRIALQRFVKGEGDWNRDRLAALFGQGRANRIIAILDRERTFADTSGIVTRNSETAARAAAMQDIAPQKGNPGIVHSALNLRFGDTAADAVDKVIGGAKSASQRAANTELARLLTSNDPAAAARTVQLVQAAQRRGDISAQKAREIIQTMSVEAAKQRQALPAR
;
A
#
# COMPACT_ATOMS: atom_id res chain seq x y z
N MET A 1 1.29 -11.28 -19.91
CA MET A 1 1.74 -12.11 -21.04
C MET A 1 0.61 -13.08 -21.40
N PRO A 2 0.49 -13.54 -22.66
CA PRO A 2 -0.55 -14.51 -23.02
C PRO A 2 -0.56 -15.77 -22.15
N MET A 3 0.61 -16.21 -21.66
CA MET A 3 0.67 -17.33 -20.71
C MET A 3 -0.04 -17.09 -19.36
N ASP A 4 -0.37 -15.84 -19.01
CA ASP A 4 -1.10 -15.49 -17.78
C ASP A 4 -2.63 -15.65 -17.94
N LEU A 5 -3.12 -15.88 -19.16
CA LEU A 5 -4.53 -15.97 -19.52
C LEU A 5 -5.14 -17.37 -19.26
N GLY A 6 -4.43 -18.23 -18.54
CA GLY A 6 -5.01 -19.44 -17.97
C GLY A 6 -4.20 -20.73 -18.16
N PRO A 7 -4.69 -21.84 -17.56
CA PRO A 7 -3.90 -23.06 -17.33
C PRO A 7 -3.39 -23.74 -18.59
N ASN A 8 -4.08 -23.60 -19.73
CA ASN A 8 -3.67 -24.19 -20.99
C ASN A 8 -2.40 -23.53 -21.54
N LEU A 9 -2.33 -22.20 -21.50
CA LEU A 9 -1.21 -21.43 -21.99
C LEU A 9 -0.02 -21.52 -21.02
N GLN A 10 -0.29 -21.59 -19.72
CA GLN A 10 0.72 -21.91 -18.69
C GLN A 10 1.38 -23.27 -18.93
N ARG A 11 0.59 -24.31 -19.23
CA ARG A 11 1.12 -25.65 -19.54
C ARG A 11 1.97 -25.66 -20.81
N GLN A 12 1.55 -24.95 -21.85
CA GLN A 12 2.33 -24.82 -23.09
C GLN A 12 3.65 -24.09 -22.85
N ALA A 13 3.63 -22.98 -22.10
CA ALA A 13 4.85 -22.28 -21.71
C ALA A 13 5.77 -23.15 -20.84
N GLY A 14 5.20 -23.94 -19.91
CA GLY A 14 5.93 -24.93 -19.10
C GLY A 14 6.63 -26.00 -19.93
N ALA A 15 5.93 -26.54 -20.94
CA ALA A 15 6.52 -27.53 -21.86
C ALA A 15 7.67 -26.92 -22.68
N LEU A 16 7.51 -25.69 -23.18
CA LEU A 16 8.58 -24.97 -23.88
C LEU A 16 9.77 -24.65 -22.98
N ALA A 17 9.53 -24.29 -21.71
CA ALA A 17 10.57 -24.03 -20.72
C ALA A 17 11.33 -25.30 -20.28
N ALA A 18 10.75 -26.49 -20.45
CA ALA A 18 11.34 -27.79 -20.14
C ALA A 18 12.13 -28.39 -21.31
N THR A 19 11.80 -27.99 -22.54
CA THR A 19 12.38 -28.57 -23.76
C THR A 19 13.68 -27.86 -24.12
N PRO A 20 14.84 -28.54 -24.18
CA PRO A 20 16.10 -27.89 -24.55
C PRO A 20 16.04 -27.18 -25.91
N GLY A 21 16.50 -25.92 -25.96
CA GLY A 21 16.60 -25.13 -27.19
C GLY A 21 16.30 -23.64 -27.03
N GLU A 22 16.25 -22.90 -28.16
CA GLU A 22 16.01 -21.46 -28.17
C GLU A 22 14.68 -21.07 -27.49
N GLY A 23 13.61 -21.83 -27.73
CA GLY A 23 12.30 -21.62 -27.08
C GLY A 23 12.35 -21.64 -25.56
N GLN A 24 13.15 -22.53 -24.95
CA GLN A 24 13.36 -22.55 -23.50
C GLN A 24 14.04 -21.27 -23.02
N SER A 25 15.11 -20.84 -23.71
CA SER A 25 15.83 -19.63 -23.35
C SER A 25 14.94 -18.39 -23.42
N ILE A 26 14.04 -18.32 -24.42
CA ILE A 26 13.08 -17.22 -24.59
C ILE A 26 12.07 -17.20 -23.42
N VAL A 27 11.48 -18.34 -23.07
CA VAL A 27 10.51 -18.41 -21.97
C VAL A 27 11.18 -18.07 -20.63
N ARG A 28 12.33 -18.68 -20.32
CA ARG A 28 13.03 -18.44 -19.05
C ARG A 28 13.54 -17.00 -18.94
N SER A 29 14.13 -16.44 -20.00
CA SER A 29 14.61 -15.05 -20.00
C SER A 29 13.48 -14.03 -19.88
N ALA A 30 12.35 -14.25 -20.58
CA ALA A 30 11.20 -13.36 -20.48
C ALA A 30 10.56 -13.38 -19.09
N ILE A 31 10.47 -14.56 -18.46
CA ILE A 31 9.99 -14.70 -17.09
C ILE A 31 10.92 -13.96 -16.13
N ALA A 32 12.23 -14.25 -16.19
CA ALA A 32 13.23 -13.63 -15.33
C ALA A 32 13.27 -12.10 -15.49
N ALA A 33 13.24 -11.59 -16.73
CA ALA A 33 13.24 -10.15 -17.00
C ALA A 33 11.97 -9.48 -16.45
N ARG A 34 10.81 -10.11 -16.61
CA ARG A 34 9.55 -9.57 -16.09
C ARG A 34 9.50 -9.63 -14.57
N ASP A 35 9.99 -10.71 -13.96
CA ASP A 35 10.08 -10.86 -12.51
C ASP A 35 11.00 -9.80 -11.90
N ALA A 36 12.19 -9.58 -12.50
CA ALA A 36 13.14 -8.55 -12.05
C ALA A 36 12.56 -7.13 -12.10
N ALA A 37 11.70 -6.84 -13.07
CA ALA A 37 11.06 -5.53 -13.22
C ALA A 37 9.73 -5.37 -12.45
N ALA A 38 9.27 -6.37 -11.70
CA ALA A 38 7.97 -6.31 -11.01
C ALA A 38 7.87 -5.16 -9.99
N ASN A 39 8.91 -4.99 -9.18
CA ASN A 39 8.94 -3.97 -8.12
C ASN A 39 8.86 -2.56 -8.71
N ALA A 40 9.61 -2.31 -9.80
CA ALA A 40 9.56 -1.05 -10.53
C ALA A 40 8.17 -0.77 -11.09
N ARG A 41 7.47 -1.78 -11.63
CA ARG A 41 6.09 -1.62 -12.14
C ARG A 41 5.09 -1.31 -11.03
N ILE A 42 5.19 -2.00 -9.89
CA ILE A 42 4.32 -1.76 -8.73
C ILE A 42 4.56 -0.34 -8.20
N ALA A 43 5.83 0.03 -7.96
CA ALA A 43 6.19 1.36 -7.47
C ALA A 43 5.77 2.48 -8.44
N GLN A 44 6.00 2.31 -9.74
CA GLN A 44 5.56 3.27 -10.76
C GLN A 44 4.04 3.38 -10.82
N GLY A 45 3.32 2.26 -10.73
CA GLY A 45 1.86 2.23 -10.69
C GLY A 45 1.31 2.97 -9.47
N LEU A 46 1.88 2.72 -8.30
CA LEU A 46 1.54 3.43 -7.06
C LEU A 46 1.84 4.92 -7.15
N GLY A 47 3.01 5.30 -7.68
CA GLY A 47 3.38 6.70 -7.89
C GLY A 47 2.43 7.42 -8.84
N ARG A 48 1.95 6.74 -9.90
CA ARG A 48 0.98 7.29 -10.85
C ARG A 48 -0.38 7.52 -10.22
N GLU A 49 -0.85 6.59 -9.40
CA GLU A 49 -2.20 6.64 -8.82
C GLU A 49 -2.27 7.49 -7.55
N LEU A 50 -1.29 7.35 -6.66
CA LEU A 50 -1.31 7.98 -5.35
C LEU A 50 -0.44 9.25 -5.26
N GLY A 51 0.42 9.48 -6.25
CA GLY A 51 1.42 10.55 -6.21
C GLY A 51 2.70 10.15 -5.46
N PRO A 52 3.63 11.12 -5.31
CA PRO A 52 4.93 10.86 -4.68
C PRO A 52 4.78 10.53 -3.19
N ALA A 53 5.59 9.58 -2.71
CA ALA A 53 5.73 9.31 -1.28
C ALA A 53 6.68 10.35 -0.67
N ARG A 54 6.17 11.18 0.24
CA ARG A 54 7.00 12.04 1.09
C ARG A 54 7.33 11.29 2.37
N MET A 55 8.54 11.49 2.91
CA MET A 55 8.92 10.87 4.17
C MET A 55 8.13 11.50 5.33
N PRO A 56 7.44 10.71 6.17
CA PRO A 56 6.66 11.24 7.28
C PRO A 56 7.49 12.07 8.26
N SER A 57 8.73 11.68 8.53
CA SER A 57 9.63 12.44 9.41
C SER A 57 9.84 13.88 8.92
N GLN A 58 10.09 14.07 7.63
CA GLN A 58 10.24 15.40 7.03
C GLN A 58 8.96 16.23 7.14
N ILE A 59 7.79 15.62 6.93
CA ILE A 59 6.51 16.33 7.08
C ILE A 59 6.29 16.72 8.55
N ALA A 60 6.56 15.82 9.49
CA ALA A 60 6.44 16.10 10.92
C ALA A 60 7.39 17.24 11.35
N GLU A 61 8.64 17.23 10.86
CA GLU A 61 9.61 18.30 11.08
C GLU A 61 9.14 19.64 10.50
N GLU A 62 8.55 19.65 9.29
CA GLU A 62 7.95 20.84 8.69
C GLU A 62 6.79 21.38 9.55
N ILE A 63 5.91 20.50 10.03
CA ILE A 63 4.78 20.90 10.88
C ILE A 63 5.30 21.49 12.21
N ALA A 64 6.29 20.84 12.84
CA ALA A 64 6.91 21.33 14.07
C ALA A 64 7.68 22.64 13.86
N ALA A 65 8.31 22.84 12.70
CA ALA A 65 8.93 24.11 12.32
C ALA A 65 7.87 25.21 12.16
N ASN A 66 6.74 24.91 11.51
CA ASN A 66 5.63 25.84 11.36
C ASN A 66 4.99 26.21 12.70
N GLN A 67 4.92 25.27 13.65
CA GLN A 67 4.45 25.56 15.02
C GLN A 67 5.39 26.54 15.73
N ARG A 68 6.71 26.32 15.65
CA ARG A 68 7.71 27.24 16.21
C ARG A 68 7.67 28.62 15.54
N ALA A 69 7.39 28.67 14.23
CA ALA A 69 7.25 29.90 13.47
C ALA A 69 6.02 30.75 13.87
N LEU A 70 5.13 30.25 14.73
CA LEU A 70 4.04 31.05 15.31
C LEU A 70 4.49 31.96 16.45
N GLY A 71 5.75 31.84 16.93
CA GLY A 71 6.30 32.69 18.00
C GLY A 71 6.04 34.19 17.82
N PRO A 72 6.42 34.79 16.68
CA PRO A 72 6.15 36.20 16.40
C PRO A 72 4.66 36.56 16.40
N ALA A 73 3.78 35.65 16.00
CA ALA A 73 2.34 35.88 16.02
C ALA A 73 1.77 35.88 17.46
N TYR A 74 2.34 35.07 18.36
CA TYR A 74 2.04 35.19 19.78
C TYR A 74 2.55 36.53 20.33
N GLU A 75 3.79 36.92 20.04
CA GLU A 75 4.34 38.22 20.46
C GLU A 75 3.46 39.40 20.01
N GLU A 76 3.04 39.41 18.75
CA GLU A 76 2.11 40.41 18.21
C GLU A 76 0.77 40.40 18.97
N ALA A 77 0.24 39.23 19.30
CA ALA A 77 -1.00 39.11 20.07
C ALA A 77 -0.89 39.77 21.45
N PHE A 78 0.28 39.67 22.10
CA PHE A 78 0.52 40.25 23.42
C PHE A 78 0.80 41.76 23.41
N GLN A 79 1.08 42.40 22.26
CA GLN A 79 1.40 43.84 22.20
C GLN A 79 0.28 44.75 22.75
N ASN A 80 -0.98 44.34 22.57
CA ASN A 80 -2.15 45.09 23.03
C ASN A 80 -2.87 44.38 24.19
N ALA A 81 -2.15 43.50 24.90
CA ALA A 81 -2.74 42.73 25.98
C ALA A 81 -3.07 43.61 27.19
N ARG A 82 -4.16 43.26 27.87
CA ARG A 82 -4.57 43.87 29.13
C ARG A 82 -4.00 43.07 30.30
N ALA A 83 -3.92 43.71 31.46
CA ALA A 83 -3.63 43.00 32.71
C ALA A 83 -4.69 41.92 32.96
N VAL A 84 -4.25 40.75 33.44
CA VAL A 84 -5.13 39.63 33.82
C VAL A 84 -5.53 39.72 35.27
N ASN A 85 -6.71 39.18 35.61
CA ASN A 85 -7.09 38.93 36.99
C ASN A 85 -6.98 37.43 37.31
N ALA A 86 -5.86 37.03 37.94
CA ALA A 86 -5.61 35.64 38.34
C ALA A 86 -6.27 35.25 39.69
N GLU A 87 -6.88 36.18 40.42
CA GLU A 87 -7.42 35.94 41.76
C GLU A 87 -8.50 34.85 41.81
N PRO A 88 -9.49 34.80 40.88
CA PRO A 88 -10.47 33.71 40.88
C PRO A 88 -9.82 32.33 40.67
N ILE A 89 -8.76 32.26 39.87
CA ILE A 89 -8.03 31.03 39.55
C ILE A 89 -7.21 30.58 40.77
N ALA A 90 -6.53 31.53 41.41
CA ALA A 90 -5.76 31.33 42.63
C ALA A 90 -6.63 30.78 43.76
N ASN A 91 -7.76 31.43 44.06
CA ASN A 91 -8.69 31.02 45.10
C ASN A 91 -9.26 29.62 44.84
N ASN A 92 -9.53 29.28 43.57
CA ASN A 92 -9.99 27.95 43.19
C ASN A 92 -8.92 26.88 43.44
N LEU A 93 -7.67 27.16 43.06
CA LEU A 93 -6.53 26.27 43.31
C LEU A 93 -6.28 26.06 44.80
N ASP A 94 -6.39 27.11 45.61
CA ASP A 94 -6.25 27.03 47.07
C ASP A 94 -7.34 26.15 47.68
N ALA A 95 -8.60 26.30 47.24
CA ALA A 95 -9.69 25.41 47.62
C ALA A 95 -9.47 23.96 47.14
N MET A 96 -8.86 23.75 45.97
CA MET A 96 -8.48 22.41 45.51
C MET A 96 -7.36 21.81 46.36
N ALA A 97 -6.39 22.61 46.79
CA ALA A 97 -5.26 22.17 47.59
C ALA A 97 -5.68 21.69 48.98
N THR A 98 -6.77 22.20 49.55
CA THR A 98 -7.29 21.75 50.86
C THR A 98 -8.07 20.43 50.78
N ARG A 99 -8.72 20.14 49.64
CA ARG A 99 -9.52 18.91 49.45
C ARG A 99 -8.75 17.75 48.81
N LEU A 100 -7.84 18.02 47.88
CA LEU A 100 -7.06 17.01 47.17
C LEU A 100 -5.90 16.51 48.04
N ARG A 101 -5.40 15.31 47.77
CA ARG A 101 -4.24 14.71 48.44
C ARG A 101 -3.29 14.11 47.41
N GLY A 102 -2.04 13.90 47.80
CA GLY A 102 -1.03 13.24 46.96
C GLY A 102 -0.59 14.09 45.77
N ASP A 103 -0.43 13.47 44.60
CA ASP A 103 0.06 14.12 43.38
C ASP A 103 -0.85 15.24 42.91
N ALA A 104 -2.17 15.02 42.94
CA ALA A 104 -3.15 16.06 42.60
C ALA A 104 -3.00 17.32 43.46
N GLN A 105 -2.72 17.18 44.76
CA GLN A 105 -2.49 18.32 45.65
C GLN A 105 -1.19 19.06 45.30
N ARG A 106 -0.10 18.32 45.10
CA ARG A 106 1.20 18.90 44.70
C ARG A 106 1.11 19.64 43.37
N ALA A 107 0.36 19.07 42.41
CA ALA A 107 0.17 19.67 41.10
C ALA A 107 -0.57 21.01 41.19
N VAL A 108 -1.70 21.08 41.90
CA VAL A 108 -2.44 22.34 42.05
C VAL A 108 -1.67 23.40 42.86
N GLN A 109 -0.93 23.00 43.90
CA GLN A 109 -0.06 23.90 44.65
C GLN A 109 1.08 24.47 43.79
N ARG A 110 1.68 23.63 42.94
CA ARG A 110 2.72 24.08 42.01
C ARG A 110 2.17 25.11 41.03
N VAL A 111 1.02 24.85 40.42
CA VAL A 111 0.37 25.79 39.50
C VAL A 111 -0.04 27.08 40.22
N ARG A 112 -0.52 26.99 41.47
CA ARG A 112 -0.86 28.16 42.28
C ARG A 112 0.35 29.09 42.46
N GLY A 113 1.53 28.54 42.71
CA GLY A 113 2.77 29.31 42.82
C GLY A 113 3.22 29.95 41.51
N MET A 114 2.91 29.34 40.35
CA MET A 114 3.23 29.90 39.03
C MET A 114 2.43 31.17 38.69
N LEU A 115 1.30 31.41 39.37
CA LEU A 115 0.49 32.61 39.17
C LEU A 115 1.07 33.86 39.85
N ASN A 116 2.12 33.70 40.67
CA ASN A 116 2.72 34.80 41.42
C ASN A 116 3.88 35.45 40.65
N VAL A 117 4.15 36.71 40.96
CA VAL A 117 5.40 37.37 40.58
C VAL A 117 6.55 36.60 41.21
N THR A 118 7.58 36.31 40.43
CA THR A 118 8.71 35.45 40.85
C THR A 118 9.33 35.94 42.17
N GLY A 119 9.44 35.04 43.14
CA GLY A 119 10.00 35.33 44.46
C GLY A 119 9.05 36.01 45.44
N THR A 120 7.76 36.12 45.10
CA THR A 120 6.74 36.74 45.95
C THR A 120 5.48 35.90 46.04
N ASP A 121 4.58 36.26 46.98
CA ASP A 121 3.23 35.71 47.08
C ASP A 121 2.17 36.60 46.40
N VAL A 122 2.60 37.60 45.62
CA VAL A 122 1.72 38.54 44.93
C VAL A 122 1.36 37.98 43.56
N LEU A 123 0.08 37.97 43.21
CA LEU A 123 -0.39 37.53 41.90
C LEU A 123 0.15 38.43 40.78
N ASP A 124 0.67 37.83 39.73
CA ASP A 124 1.22 38.55 38.58
C ASP A 124 0.09 39.00 37.64
N PRO A 125 -0.11 40.31 37.40
CA PRO A 125 -1.10 40.81 36.45
C PRO A 125 -0.67 40.63 34.98
N ASN A 126 0.54 40.12 34.71
CA ASN A 126 1.07 39.96 33.37
C ASN A 126 0.40 38.79 32.62
N PRO A 127 -0.29 39.04 31.48
CA PRO A 127 -0.89 37.99 30.66
C PRO A 127 0.12 36.97 30.14
N GLN A 128 1.39 37.36 29.96
CA GLN A 128 2.45 36.45 29.54
C GLN A 128 2.73 35.39 30.62
N THR A 129 2.72 35.75 31.90
CA THR A 129 2.89 34.82 33.02
C THR A 129 1.76 33.79 33.04
N LEU A 130 0.53 34.23 32.79
CA LEU A 130 -0.63 33.36 32.71
C LEU A 130 -0.56 32.40 31.51
N PHE A 131 -0.04 32.87 30.36
CA PHE A 131 0.22 32.04 29.18
C PHE A 131 1.31 30.99 29.41
N GLN A 132 2.42 31.37 30.05
CA GLN A 132 3.46 30.42 30.40
C GLN A 132 2.97 29.39 31.42
N THR A 133 2.14 29.82 32.38
CA THR A 133 1.47 28.90 33.33
C THR A 133 0.58 27.91 32.60
N ARG A 134 -0.18 28.33 31.57
CA ARG A 134 -0.96 27.43 30.72
C ARG A 134 -0.07 26.36 30.07
N ASN A 135 1.04 26.77 29.46
CA ASN A 135 1.95 25.84 28.78
C ASN A 135 2.63 24.89 29.77
N ALA A 136 2.96 25.37 30.98
CA ALA A 136 3.48 24.55 32.05
C ALA A 136 2.47 23.51 32.54
N ILE A 137 1.18 23.86 32.62
CA ILE A 137 0.10 22.89 32.92
C ILE A 137 0.02 21.82 31.84
N ASP A 138 0.11 22.20 30.56
CA ASP A 138 0.12 21.24 29.44
C ASP A 138 1.29 20.26 29.57
N GLY A 139 2.50 20.75 29.82
CA GLY A 139 3.67 19.90 30.09
C GLY A 139 3.57 19.05 31.37
N MET A 140 2.89 19.54 32.41
CA MET A 140 2.63 18.76 33.63
C MET A 140 1.64 17.61 33.39
N MET A 141 0.69 17.77 32.46
CA MET A 141 -0.28 16.74 32.12
C MET A 141 0.29 15.66 31.19
N GLU A 142 1.36 15.94 30.46
CA GLU A 142 2.05 14.95 29.63
C GLU A 142 2.56 13.78 30.49
N GLY A 143 2.09 12.57 30.20
CA GLY A 143 2.48 11.35 30.92
C GLY A 143 1.87 11.20 32.32
N MET A 144 1.02 12.12 32.77
CA MET A 144 0.33 12.02 34.05
C MET A 144 -0.71 10.88 34.04
N THR A 145 -0.78 10.10 35.12
CA THR A 145 -1.73 8.97 35.26
C THR A 145 -2.80 9.19 36.33
N ASP A 146 -2.57 10.09 37.30
CA ASP A 146 -3.55 10.41 38.35
C ASP A 146 -4.75 11.16 37.77
N GLY A 147 -5.89 10.47 37.68
CA GLY A 147 -7.13 11.03 37.15
C GLY A 147 -7.71 12.20 37.97
N ASN A 148 -7.38 12.35 39.25
CA ASN A 148 -7.76 13.54 40.02
C ASN A 148 -6.90 14.74 39.62
N ALA A 149 -5.59 14.54 39.45
CA ALA A 149 -4.67 15.58 39.02
C ALA A 149 -5.00 16.07 37.60
N ILE A 150 -5.23 15.15 36.66
CA ILE A 150 -5.63 15.48 35.27
C ILE A 150 -6.90 16.32 35.27
N ARG A 151 -7.94 15.91 36.02
CA ARG A 151 -9.21 16.67 36.10
C ARG A 151 -9.02 18.07 36.68
N ALA A 152 -8.24 18.18 37.76
CA ALA A 152 -7.97 19.47 38.40
C ALA A 152 -7.21 20.41 37.44
N LEU A 153 -6.12 19.95 36.85
CA LEU A 153 -5.31 20.72 35.91
C LEU A 153 -6.08 21.09 34.64
N THR A 154 -6.90 20.19 34.11
CA THR A 154 -7.79 20.49 32.97
C THR A 154 -8.76 21.63 33.31
N ALA A 155 -9.38 21.59 34.49
CA ALA A 155 -10.31 22.63 34.92
C ALA A 155 -9.60 23.99 35.13
N THR A 156 -8.40 23.98 35.71
CA THR A 156 -7.58 25.19 35.87
C THR A 156 -7.14 25.75 34.53
N ARG A 157 -6.68 24.90 33.60
CA ARG A 157 -6.32 25.31 32.24
C ARG A 157 -7.48 26.00 31.52
N GLN A 158 -8.70 25.49 31.66
CA GLN A 158 -9.90 26.13 31.10
C GLN A 158 -10.22 27.48 31.74
N GLN A 159 -9.92 27.69 33.02
CA GLN A 159 -10.06 29.00 33.67
C GLN A 159 -9.02 29.98 33.12
N ILE A 160 -7.76 29.53 33.01
CA ILE A 160 -6.67 30.30 32.42
C ILE A 160 -6.98 30.71 30.98
N ASN A 161 -7.47 29.79 30.15
CA ASN A 161 -7.84 30.10 28.77
C ASN A 161 -8.90 31.20 28.69
N ARG A 162 -9.95 31.12 29.52
CA ARG A 162 -11.01 32.14 29.54
C ARG A 162 -10.47 33.51 29.93
N GLU A 163 -9.54 33.57 30.86
CA GLU A 163 -8.94 34.84 31.29
C GLU A 163 -7.98 35.38 30.23
N LEU A 164 -7.16 34.51 29.61
CA LEU A 164 -6.30 34.87 28.48
C LEU A 164 -7.11 35.37 27.27
N GLU A 165 -8.24 34.75 26.93
CA GLU A 165 -9.10 35.20 25.82
C GLU A 165 -9.67 36.61 26.06
N ARG A 166 -9.94 36.97 27.33
CA ARG A 166 -10.39 38.34 27.69
C ARG A 166 -9.27 39.35 27.62
N ALA A 167 -8.10 38.99 28.13
CA ALA A 167 -6.94 39.88 28.23
C ALA A 167 -6.20 40.02 26.89
N VAL A 168 -6.22 38.98 26.06
CA VAL A 168 -5.49 38.86 24.79
C VAL A 168 -6.42 38.36 23.68
N PRO A 169 -7.35 39.18 23.17
CA PRO A 169 -8.41 38.71 22.27
C PRO A 169 -7.92 38.01 20.99
N SER A 170 -6.74 38.37 20.49
CA SER A 170 -6.14 37.79 19.27
C SER A 170 -5.47 36.43 19.51
N ILE A 171 -5.22 36.03 20.76
CA ILE A 171 -4.49 34.78 21.08
C ILE A 171 -5.20 33.53 20.55
N ARG A 172 -6.53 33.56 20.56
CA ARG A 172 -7.38 32.45 20.12
C ARG A 172 -7.15 32.07 18.66
N ARG A 173 -6.87 33.04 17.80
CA ARG A 173 -6.54 32.80 16.40
C ARG A 173 -5.17 32.12 16.24
N VAL A 174 -4.19 32.50 17.06
CA VAL A 174 -2.86 31.89 17.04
C VAL A 174 -2.93 30.46 17.60
N ASP A 175 -3.65 30.26 18.70
CA ASP A 175 -3.91 28.93 19.28
C ASP A 175 -4.64 28.01 18.29
N ALA A 176 -5.62 28.52 17.54
CA ALA A 176 -6.31 27.73 16.51
C ALA A 176 -5.35 27.25 15.41
N ARG A 177 -4.39 28.09 14.99
CA ARG A 177 -3.35 27.70 14.02
C ARG A 177 -2.41 26.64 14.61
N PHE A 178 -1.98 26.82 15.85
CA PHE A 178 -1.12 25.85 16.54
C PHE A 178 -1.82 24.49 16.67
N ALA A 179 -3.09 24.48 17.11
CA ALA A 179 -3.90 23.29 17.27
C ALA A 179 -4.19 22.58 15.94
N GLU A 180 -4.39 23.33 14.86
CA GLU A 180 -4.51 22.75 13.52
C GLU A 180 -3.23 22.05 13.08
N LEU A 181 -2.06 22.65 13.32
CA LEU A 181 -0.78 22.02 13.01
C LEU A 181 -0.58 20.75 13.85
N ALA A 182 -0.96 20.75 15.12
CA ALA A 182 -0.92 19.55 15.97
C ALA A 182 -1.82 18.44 15.40
N ARG A 183 -3.08 18.77 15.05
CA ARG A 183 -4.00 17.84 14.39
C ARG A 183 -3.47 17.30 13.07
N GLN A 184 -2.78 18.12 12.29
CA GLN A 184 -2.11 17.70 11.07
C GLN A 184 -0.99 16.68 11.34
N ASN A 185 -0.22 16.88 12.41
CA ASN A 185 0.81 15.94 12.83
C ASN A 185 0.21 14.60 13.29
N ASP A 186 -0.85 14.65 14.11
CA ASP A 186 -1.57 13.45 14.55
C ASP A 186 -2.15 12.69 13.36
N ALA A 187 -2.76 13.40 12.41
CA ALA A 187 -3.31 12.82 11.19
C ALA A 187 -2.25 12.13 10.34
N LEU A 188 -1.03 12.67 10.27
CA LEU A 188 0.08 12.03 9.58
C LEU A 188 0.45 10.68 10.22
N GLY A 189 0.47 10.61 11.56
CA GLY A 189 0.70 9.37 12.30
C GLY A 189 -0.44 8.37 12.14
N ARG A 190 -1.68 8.83 12.30
CA ARG A 190 -2.92 8.04 12.06
C ARG A 190 -2.95 7.47 10.65
N GLY A 191 -2.50 8.21 9.66
CA GLY A 191 -2.43 7.79 8.27
C GLY A 191 -1.56 6.56 8.07
N GLN A 192 -0.42 6.48 8.79
CA GLN A 192 0.47 5.32 8.73
C GLN A 192 -0.19 4.05 9.29
N GLN A 193 -1.12 4.20 10.24
CA GLN A 193 -1.85 3.08 10.85
C GLN A 193 -3.18 2.78 10.15
N ALA A 194 -3.61 3.63 9.21
CA ALA A 194 -4.94 3.52 8.61
C ALA A 194 -5.15 2.19 7.88
N LEU A 195 -4.08 1.58 7.35
CA LEU A 195 -4.12 0.33 6.60
C LEU A 195 -3.59 -0.87 7.40
N ASP A 196 -3.31 -0.70 8.70
CA ASP A 196 -2.91 -1.81 9.57
C ASP A 196 -4.01 -2.89 9.66
N SER A 197 -3.61 -4.07 10.10
CA SER A 197 -4.50 -5.20 10.36
C SER A 197 -4.73 -5.41 11.86
N GLY A 198 -5.85 -6.04 12.21
CA GLY A 198 -6.16 -6.47 13.57
C GLY A 198 -7.17 -5.59 14.30
N ARG A 199 -7.38 -5.89 15.58
CA ARG A 199 -8.46 -5.30 16.42
C ARG A 199 -8.38 -3.78 16.56
N THR A 200 -7.21 -3.20 16.38
CA THR A 200 -6.95 -1.75 16.51
C THR A 200 -7.06 -1.01 15.18
N ALA A 201 -7.21 -1.72 14.06
CA ALA A 201 -7.39 -1.12 12.75
C ALA A 201 -8.76 -0.42 12.66
N PRO A 202 -8.84 0.81 12.13
CA PRO A 202 -10.12 1.50 11.98
C PRO A 202 -11.01 0.76 10.97
N ARG A 203 -12.31 0.65 11.27
CA ARG A 203 -13.26 0.15 10.27
C ARG A 203 -13.38 1.15 9.12
N PRO A 204 -13.74 0.72 7.90
CA PRO A 204 -13.88 1.63 6.76
C PRO A 204 -14.81 2.83 7.03
N ALA A 205 -15.95 2.60 7.69
CA ALA A 205 -16.89 3.66 8.05
C ALA A 205 -16.33 4.63 9.11
N GLU A 206 -15.55 4.12 10.08
CA GLU A 206 -14.88 4.94 11.10
C GLU A 206 -13.81 5.82 10.46
N LEU A 207 -13.00 5.25 9.55
CA LEU A 207 -12.00 6.00 8.79
C LEU A 207 -12.66 7.09 7.91
N GLN A 208 -13.78 6.77 7.26
CA GLN A 208 -14.52 7.76 6.47
C GLN A 208 -15.05 8.89 7.35
N ALA A 209 -15.55 8.58 8.55
CA ALA A 209 -15.97 9.59 9.51
C ALA A 209 -14.78 10.43 10.00
N GLU A 210 -13.63 9.83 10.27
CA GLU A 210 -12.38 10.52 10.63
C GLU A 210 -11.94 11.50 9.54
N ILE A 211 -11.99 11.10 8.26
CA ILE A 211 -11.69 11.96 7.12
C ILE A 211 -12.66 13.14 7.06
N ASN A 212 -13.96 12.88 7.16
CA ASN A 212 -14.99 13.91 7.06
C ASN A 212 -14.90 14.91 8.22
N ASN A 213 -14.74 14.43 9.45
CA ASN A 213 -14.57 15.27 10.63
C ASN A 213 -13.25 16.04 10.59
N GLY A 214 -12.19 15.41 10.11
CA GLY A 214 -10.88 16.03 9.95
C GLY A 214 -10.87 17.16 8.90
N ALA A 215 -11.76 17.12 7.90
CA ALA A 215 -11.88 18.18 6.91
C ALA A 215 -12.46 19.48 7.47
N LEU A 216 -13.25 19.40 8.55
CA LEU A 216 -13.87 20.55 9.18
C LEU A 216 -12.83 21.41 9.89
N PRO A 217 -12.87 22.75 9.72
CA PRO A 217 -12.06 23.64 10.55
C PRO A 217 -12.49 23.53 12.02
N GLN A 218 -11.55 23.78 12.92
CA GLN A 218 -11.81 23.90 14.36
C GLN A 218 -11.39 25.28 14.85
N GLY A 219 -12.08 25.79 15.88
CA GLY A 219 -11.83 27.11 16.43
C GLY A 219 -12.14 28.21 15.43
N ASP A 220 -11.29 29.24 15.38
CA ASP A 220 -11.49 30.43 14.54
C ASP A 220 -10.81 30.32 13.16
N MET A 221 -10.46 29.11 12.72
CA MET A 221 -9.87 28.91 11.40
C MET A 221 -10.88 29.11 10.28
N LEU A 222 -10.44 29.81 9.22
CA LEU A 222 -11.17 29.97 7.97
C LEU A 222 -10.65 28.97 6.93
N GLY A 223 -11.56 28.22 6.29
CA GLY A 223 -11.23 27.26 5.23
C GLY A 223 -11.14 25.81 5.69
N PRO A 224 -11.00 24.85 4.75
CA PRO A 224 -10.91 23.43 5.08
C PRO A 224 -9.57 23.11 5.78
N SER A 225 -9.62 22.18 6.72
CA SER A 225 -8.42 21.70 7.41
C SER A 225 -7.57 20.80 6.50
N ALA A 226 -6.25 20.80 6.71
CA ALA A 226 -5.33 19.95 5.94
C ALA A 226 -5.17 18.54 6.53
N VAL A 227 -5.88 18.21 7.61
CA VAL A 227 -5.89 16.87 8.23
C VAL A 227 -6.13 15.74 7.21
N PRO A 228 -7.14 15.80 6.30
CA PRO A 228 -7.33 14.74 5.30
C PRO A 228 -6.16 14.59 4.32
N LEU A 229 -5.44 15.68 4.04
CA LEU A 229 -4.22 15.62 3.23
C LEU A 229 -3.10 14.89 3.99
N ARG A 230 -2.87 15.23 5.26
CA ARG A 230 -1.84 14.60 6.08
C ARG A 230 -2.11 13.12 6.35
N LEU A 231 -3.38 12.77 6.57
CA LEU A 231 -3.82 11.39 6.69
C LEU A 231 -3.47 10.57 5.43
N ARG A 232 -3.76 11.11 4.24
CA ARG A 232 -3.40 10.47 2.96
C ARG A 232 -1.89 10.38 2.75
N GLN A 233 -1.12 11.39 3.16
CA GLN A 233 0.34 11.36 3.09
C GLN A 233 0.93 10.27 3.98
N GLY A 234 0.43 10.13 5.22
CA GLY A 234 0.82 9.05 6.11
C GLY A 234 0.52 7.67 5.53
N ALA A 235 -0.70 7.48 5.01
CA ALA A 235 -1.10 6.23 4.37
C ALA A 235 -0.26 5.91 3.12
N ARG A 236 0.06 6.92 2.29
CA ARG A 236 0.92 6.73 1.12
C ARG A 236 2.33 6.29 1.49
N ALA A 237 2.91 6.89 2.52
CA ALA A 237 4.23 6.52 3.01
C ALA A 237 4.24 5.08 3.53
N GLU A 238 3.17 4.66 4.23
CA GLU A 238 3.05 3.29 4.70
C GLU A 238 2.93 2.27 3.55
N ILE A 239 2.13 2.59 2.53
CA ILE A 239 2.06 1.76 1.32
C ILE A 239 3.45 1.62 0.68
N ASP A 240 4.24 2.70 0.66
CA ASP A 240 5.62 2.67 0.13
C ASP A 240 6.52 1.74 0.93
N ARG A 241 6.45 1.84 2.27
CA ARG A 241 7.20 0.99 3.20
C ARG A 241 6.84 -0.48 3.01
N ILE A 242 5.56 -0.80 2.92
CA ILE A 242 5.07 -2.17 2.70
C ILE A 242 5.55 -2.73 1.37
N VAL A 243 5.52 -1.93 0.31
CA VAL A 243 6.01 -2.33 -1.02
C VAL A 243 7.52 -2.51 -1.03
N GLY A 244 8.26 -1.61 -0.38
CA GLY A 244 9.71 -1.73 -0.25
C GLY A 244 10.14 -2.96 0.56
N THR A 245 9.41 -3.28 1.62
CA THR A 245 9.71 -4.42 2.52
C THR A 245 9.25 -5.76 1.96
N ASN A 246 8.13 -5.81 1.24
CA ASN A 246 7.57 -7.03 0.66
C ASN A 246 7.79 -7.11 -0.86
N ALA A 247 8.81 -6.41 -1.38
CA ALA A 247 9.03 -6.30 -2.81
C ALA A 247 9.09 -7.68 -3.50
N ASN A 248 9.70 -8.67 -2.85
CA ASN A 248 9.80 -10.02 -3.39
C ASN A 248 8.61 -10.93 -3.04
N ASP A 249 7.74 -10.55 -2.11
CA ASP A 249 6.56 -11.33 -1.70
C ASP A 249 5.27 -10.68 -2.17
N ARG A 250 4.93 -10.96 -3.43
CA ARG A 250 3.71 -10.47 -4.08
C ARG A 250 2.44 -11.01 -3.42
N ILE A 251 2.52 -12.17 -2.77
CA ILE A 251 1.40 -12.75 -2.06
C ILE A 251 1.16 -11.95 -0.77
N ALA A 252 2.21 -11.56 -0.05
CA ALA A 252 2.10 -10.65 1.10
C ALA A 252 1.53 -9.29 0.69
N LEU A 253 2.00 -8.70 -0.42
CA LEU A 253 1.44 -7.43 -0.95
C LEU A 253 -0.04 -7.51 -1.27
N GLN A 254 -0.47 -8.61 -1.89
CA GLN A 254 -1.89 -8.79 -2.21
C GLN A 254 -2.72 -9.08 -0.95
N ARG A 255 -2.21 -9.88 -0.01
CA ARG A 255 -2.87 -10.12 1.29
C ARG A 255 -3.04 -8.85 2.09
N PHE A 256 -2.08 -7.93 2.03
CA PHE A 256 -2.22 -6.61 2.63
C PHE A 256 -3.41 -5.86 2.02
N VAL A 257 -3.52 -5.78 0.69
CA VAL A 257 -4.61 -5.03 0.05
C VAL A 257 -5.98 -5.71 0.13
N LYS A 258 -6.03 -7.04 0.09
CA LYS A 258 -7.27 -7.85 0.16
C LYS A 258 -7.55 -8.45 1.54
N GLY A 259 -6.83 -8.01 2.57
CA GLY A 259 -6.95 -8.54 3.93
C GLY A 259 -8.31 -8.25 4.57
N GLU A 260 -8.65 -9.02 5.62
CA GLU A 260 -9.83 -8.88 6.48
C GLU A 260 -11.13 -8.58 5.72
N GLY A 261 -11.47 -9.39 4.71
CA GLY A 261 -12.78 -9.32 4.05
C GLY A 261 -13.03 -8.00 3.30
N ASP A 262 -12.08 -7.57 2.48
CA ASP A 262 -12.10 -6.33 1.66
C ASP A 262 -11.98 -5.00 2.43
N TRP A 263 -11.77 -5.02 3.74
CA TRP A 263 -11.65 -3.77 4.52
C TRP A 263 -10.48 -2.89 4.10
N ASN A 264 -9.33 -3.45 3.73
CA ASN A 264 -8.20 -2.64 3.27
C ASN A 264 -8.47 -1.99 1.90
N ARG A 265 -9.23 -2.68 1.04
CA ARG A 265 -9.73 -2.10 -0.21
C ARG A 265 -10.66 -0.93 0.05
N ASP A 266 -11.62 -1.07 0.96
CA ASP A 266 -12.57 -0.01 1.28
C ASP A 266 -11.89 1.19 1.97
N ARG A 267 -10.87 0.93 2.81
CA ARG A 267 -10.05 1.99 3.42
C ARG A 267 -9.20 2.74 2.38
N LEU A 268 -8.60 2.03 1.42
CA LEU A 268 -7.92 2.66 0.29
C LEU A 268 -8.89 3.51 -0.54
N ALA A 269 -10.12 3.04 -0.72
CA ALA A 269 -11.16 3.79 -1.42
C ALA A 269 -11.61 5.04 -0.63
N ALA A 270 -11.72 4.96 0.69
CA ALA A 270 -12.02 6.11 1.54
C ALA A 270 -10.91 7.17 1.47
N LEU A 271 -9.64 6.74 1.51
CA LEU A 271 -8.48 7.65 1.49
C LEU A 271 -8.20 8.25 0.12
N PHE A 272 -8.24 7.46 -0.95
CA PHE A 272 -7.75 7.87 -2.27
C PHE A 272 -8.84 7.89 -3.34
N GLY A 273 -10.05 7.44 -3.02
CA GLY A 273 -11.15 7.30 -3.96
C GLY A 273 -11.17 5.92 -4.62
N GLN A 274 -12.39 5.46 -4.91
CA GLN A 274 -12.68 4.12 -5.44
C GLN A 274 -11.90 3.81 -6.74
N GLY A 275 -11.81 4.77 -7.65
CA GLY A 275 -11.12 4.58 -8.94
C GLY A 275 -9.63 4.28 -8.79
N ARG A 276 -8.94 5.01 -7.89
CA ARG A 276 -7.50 4.83 -7.65
C ARG A 276 -7.25 3.51 -6.90
N ALA A 277 -8.06 3.21 -5.88
CA ALA A 277 -7.99 1.97 -5.13
C ALA A 277 -8.13 0.75 -6.07
N ASN A 278 -9.14 0.73 -6.95
CA ASN A 278 -9.34 -0.35 -7.91
C ASN A 278 -8.16 -0.53 -8.87
N ARG A 279 -7.54 0.56 -9.34
CA ARG A 279 -6.37 0.47 -10.23
C ARG A 279 -5.15 -0.12 -9.52
N ILE A 280 -4.93 0.23 -8.27
CA ILE A 280 -3.85 -0.35 -7.44
C ILE A 280 -4.08 -1.84 -7.24
N ILE A 281 -5.29 -2.24 -6.86
CA ILE A 281 -5.67 -3.64 -6.71
C ILE A 281 -5.42 -4.40 -8.02
N ALA A 282 -5.84 -3.84 -9.15
CA ALA A 282 -5.63 -4.47 -10.46
C ALA A 282 -4.14 -4.60 -10.82
N ILE A 283 -3.28 -3.66 -10.42
CA ILE A 283 -1.83 -3.77 -10.60
C ILE A 283 -1.29 -4.94 -9.78
N LEU A 284 -1.64 -5.04 -8.50
CA LEU A 284 -1.17 -6.09 -7.61
C LEU A 284 -1.70 -7.47 -8.03
N ASP A 285 -2.96 -7.56 -8.45
CA ASP A 285 -3.58 -8.78 -8.96
C ASP A 285 -2.84 -9.29 -10.20
N ARG A 286 -2.50 -8.41 -11.15
CA ARG A 286 -1.72 -8.80 -12.34
C ARG A 286 -0.34 -9.34 -11.97
N GLU A 287 0.35 -8.72 -11.02
CA GLU A 287 1.67 -9.18 -10.59
C GLU A 287 1.60 -10.50 -9.82
N ARG A 288 0.53 -10.72 -9.04
CA ARG A 288 0.27 -12.00 -8.36
C ARG A 288 -0.06 -13.11 -9.35
N THR A 289 -0.96 -12.88 -10.31
CA THR A 289 -1.26 -13.85 -11.39
C THR A 289 -0.01 -14.23 -12.18
N PHE A 290 0.85 -13.24 -12.46
CA PHE A 290 2.12 -13.52 -13.12
C PHE A 290 3.08 -14.33 -12.24
N ALA A 291 3.15 -14.04 -10.93
CA ALA A 291 3.97 -14.81 -10.00
C ALA A 291 3.53 -16.28 -9.92
N ASP A 292 2.22 -16.52 -9.84
CA ASP A 292 1.64 -17.86 -9.85
C ASP A 292 1.97 -18.57 -11.17
N THR A 293 1.86 -17.88 -12.30
CA THR A 293 2.22 -18.39 -13.63
C THR A 293 3.72 -18.72 -13.73
N SER A 294 4.60 -17.83 -13.28
CA SER A 294 6.06 -18.04 -13.23
C SER A 294 6.41 -19.27 -12.40
N GLY A 295 5.77 -19.44 -11.24
CA GLY A 295 5.93 -20.61 -10.39
C GLY A 295 5.51 -21.91 -11.07
N ILE A 296 4.34 -21.92 -11.73
CA ILE A 296 3.83 -23.09 -12.47
C ILE A 296 4.77 -23.45 -13.63
N VAL A 297 5.15 -22.47 -14.46
CA VAL A 297 6.00 -22.69 -15.63
C VAL A 297 7.37 -23.19 -15.22
N THR A 298 7.99 -22.54 -14.24
CA THR A 298 9.36 -22.87 -13.81
C THR A 298 9.39 -24.22 -13.07
N ARG A 299 8.51 -24.45 -12.08
CA ARG A 299 8.51 -25.72 -11.32
C ARG A 299 8.15 -26.92 -12.18
N ASN A 300 7.14 -26.80 -13.05
CA ASN A 300 6.79 -27.90 -13.95
C ASN A 300 7.90 -28.19 -14.95
N SER A 301 8.62 -27.15 -15.39
CA SER A 301 9.78 -27.34 -16.27
C SER A 301 10.93 -28.08 -15.60
N GLU A 302 11.19 -27.80 -14.32
CA GLU A 302 12.22 -28.49 -13.53
C GLU A 302 11.87 -29.97 -13.30
N THR A 303 10.60 -30.28 -13.00
CA THR A 303 10.15 -31.68 -12.84
C THR A 303 10.29 -32.47 -14.16
N ALA A 304 9.90 -31.87 -15.27
CA ALA A 304 10.02 -32.50 -16.59
C ALA A 304 11.48 -32.66 -17.03
N ALA A 305 12.32 -31.65 -16.81
CA ALA A 305 13.75 -31.71 -17.10
C ALA A 305 14.45 -32.78 -16.23
N ARG A 306 14.08 -32.92 -14.95
CA ARG A 306 14.59 -34.00 -14.08
C ARG A 306 14.16 -35.38 -14.56
N ALA A 307 12.91 -35.53 -14.99
CA ALA A 307 12.42 -36.79 -15.54
C ALA A 307 13.19 -37.19 -16.82
N ALA A 308 13.48 -36.23 -17.71
CA ALA A 308 14.30 -36.46 -18.89
C ALA A 308 15.76 -36.81 -18.53
N ALA A 309 16.39 -36.06 -17.62
CA ALA A 309 17.75 -36.35 -17.18
C ALA A 309 17.89 -37.71 -16.49
N MET A 310 16.88 -38.15 -15.73
CA MET A 310 16.85 -39.50 -15.15
C MET A 310 16.76 -40.60 -16.22
N GLN A 311 16.07 -40.36 -17.34
CA GLN A 311 16.05 -41.29 -18.48
C GLN A 311 17.40 -41.34 -19.20
N ASP A 312 18.12 -40.22 -19.26
CA ASP A 312 19.46 -40.15 -19.88
C ASP A 312 20.57 -40.75 -19.00
N ILE A 313 20.42 -40.71 -17.66
CA ILE A 313 21.40 -41.24 -16.70
C ILE A 313 21.15 -42.72 -16.36
N ALA A 314 19.91 -43.21 -16.49
CA ALA A 314 19.59 -44.61 -16.24
C ALA A 314 20.40 -45.52 -17.18
N PRO A 315 21.22 -46.46 -16.65
CA PRO A 315 22.02 -47.33 -17.50
C PRO A 315 21.08 -48.19 -18.36
N GLN A 316 21.26 -48.12 -19.68
CA GLN A 316 20.60 -48.99 -20.66
C GLN A 316 20.97 -50.45 -20.36
N LYS A 317 20.23 -51.10 -19.47
CA LYS A 317 20.18 -52.56 -19.39
C LYS A 317 19.18 -53.02 -20.43
N GLY A 318 19.73 -53.71 -21.44
CA GLY A 318 18.99 -54.15 -22.62
C GLY A 318 17.69 -54.88 -22.29
N ASN A 319 16.62 -54.40 -22.91
CA ASN A 319 15.70 -55.24 -23.65
C ASN A 319 15.00 -54.39 -24.72
N PRO A 320 14.89 -54.87 -25.97
CA PRO A 320 14.34 -54.09 -27.07
C PRO A 320 12.81 -54.11 -27.00
N GLY A 321 12.20 -52.93 -27.12
CA GLY A 321 10.76 -52.76 -27.25
C GLY A 321 10.11 -52.17 -26.00
N ILE A 322 9.76 -50.89 -26.09
CA ILE A 322 8.55 -50.19 -25.61
C ILE A 322 8.91 -48.69 -25.63
N VAL A 323 9.11 -48.12 -26.82
CA VAL A 323 9.01 -46.67 -27.03
C VAL A 323 8.31 -46.42 -28.37
N HIS A 324 7.10 -46.96 -28.51
CA HIS A 324 6.17 -46.55 -29.56
C HIS A 324 4.78 -46.43 -28.96
N SER A 325 4.48 -45.31 -28.33
CA SER A 325 3.07 -44.93 -28.09
C SER A 325 2.81 -43.45 -27.78
N ALA A 326 3.83 -42.58 -27.68
CA ALA A 326 3.57 -41.15 -27.42
C ALA A 326 3.49 -40.26 -28.69
N LEU A 327 3.85 -40.75 -29.88
CA LEU A 327 4.04 -39.87 -31.06
C LEU A 327 3.64 -40.47 -32.43
N ASN A 328 2.75 -41.47 -32.50
CA ASN A 328 2.21 -41.95 -33.78
C ASN A 328 0.76 -41.50 -33.98
N LEU A 329 0.60 -40.29 -34.53
CA LEU A 329 -0.55 -39.96 -35.38
C LEU A 329 -0.14 -40.24 -36.82
N ARG A 330 -0.42 -41.46 -37.33
CA ARG A 330 -0.61 -41.78 -38.76
C ARG A 330 -1.03 -43.24 -38.94
N PHE A 331 -2.18 -43.43 -39.58
CA PHE A 331 -2.60 -44.66 -40.24
C PHE A 331 -1.76 -44.87 -41.51
N GLY A 332 -1.40 -46.12 -41.83
CA GLY A 332 -0.88 -46.53 -43.14
C GLY A 332 0.52 -47.14 -43.11
N ASP A 333 0.61 -48.34 -43.67
CA ASP A 333 1.65 -49.35 -43.54
C ASP A 333 3.02 -49.06 -44.23
N THR A 334 4.04 -49.69 -43.62
CA THR A 334 5.28 -50.29 -44.18
C THR A 334 6.28 -49.46 -44.98
N ALA A 335 7.35 -49.02 -44.30
CA ALA A 335 8.77 -49.14 -44.71
C ALA A 335 9.65 -48.30 -43.77
N ALA A 336 10.04 -48.85 -42.63
CA ALA A 336 10.94 -48.20 -41.67
C ALA A 336 12.25 -49.00 -41.62
N ASP A 337 13.37 -48.33 -41.95
CA ASP A 337 14.68 -48.53 -41.28
C ASP A 337 15.83 -47.71 -41.89
N ALA A 338 15.62 -46.96 -43.00
CA ALA A 338 16.69 -46.14 -43.60
C ALA A 338 16.42 -44.62 -43.69
N VAL A 339 15.26 -44.13 -43.23
CA VAL A 339 14.81 -42.74 -43.44
C VAL A 339 14.89 -41.85 -42.18
N ASP A 340 15.10 -42.44 -41.00
CA ASP A 340 14.98 -41.72 -39.72
C ASP A 340 16.07 -40.67 -39.43
N LYS A 341 17.28 -40.82 -39.99
CA LYS A 341 18.38 -39.87 -39.72
C LYS A 341 18.28 -38.55 -40.51
N VAL A 342 17.66 -38.54 -41.69
CA VAL A 342 17.55 -37.34 -42.54
C VAL A 342 16.25 -36.58 -42.27
N ILE A 343 15.14 -37.30 -42.04
CA ILE A 343 13.85 -36.69 -41.69
C ILE A 343 13.82 -36.25 -40.22
N GLY A 344 14.52 -36.93 -39.31
CA GLY A 344 14.66 -36.51 -37.90
C GLY A 344 15.35 -35.15 -37.73
N GLY A 345 16.34 -34.84 -38.57
CA GLY A 345 17.04 -33.54 -38.58
C GLY A 345 16.18 -32.38 -39.09
N ALA A 346 15.43 -32.59 -40.18
CA ALA A 346 14.54 -31.58 -40.74
C ALA A 346 13.25 -31.38 -39.93
N LYS A 347 12.64 -32.47 -39.42
CA LYS A 347 11.50 -32.38 -38.49
C LYS A 347 11.90 -31.70 -37.18
N SER A 348 13.07 -32.00 -36.62
CA SER A 348 13.52 -31.35 -35.39
C SER A 348 13.88 -29.87 -35.59
N ALA A 349 14.40 -29.46 -36.75
CA ALA A 349 14.63 -28.06 -37.07
C ALA A 349 13.32 -27.26 -37.22
N SER A 350 12.35 -27.80 -37.96
CA SER A 350 11.01 -27.18 -38.11
C SER A 350 10.26 -27.11 -36.78
N GLN A 351 10.35 -28.15 -35.95
CA GLN A 351 9.74 -28.18 -34.61
C GLN A 351 10.39 -27.13 -33.70
N ARG A 352 11.72 -26.98 -33.73
CA ARG A 352 12.45 -25.96 -32.98
C ARG A 352 12.05 -24.54 -33.41
N ALA A 353 11.88 -24.30 -34.70
CA ALA A 353 11.42 -23.00 -35.22
C ALA A 353 9.98 -22.68 -34.73
N ALA A 354 9.07 -23.65 -34.83
CA ALA A 354 7.69 -23.50 -34.34
C ALA A 354 7.63 -23.26 -32.81
N ASN A 355 8.44 -24.00 -32.03
CA ASN A 355 8.55 -23.83 -30.59
C ASN A 355 9.10 -22.45 -30.22
N THR A 356 10.03 -21.93 -31.01
CA THR A 356 10.64 -20.60 -30.83
C THR A 356 9.62 -19.50 -31.11
N GLU A 357 8.85 -19.60 -32.20
CA GLU A 357 7.78 -18.66 -32.51
C GLU A 357 6.68 -18.66 -31.44
N LEU A 358 6.25 -19.85 -31.00
CA LEU A 358 5.27 -20.00 -29.94
C LEU A 358 5.78 -19.43 -28.61
N ALA A 359 7.06 -19.65 -28.27
CA ALA A 359 7.69 -19.05 -27.10
C ALA A 359 7.67 -17.51 -27.17
N ARG A 360 8.02 -16.92 -28.32
CA ARG A 360 7.96 -15.46 -28.52
C ARG A 360 6.55 -14.91 -28.35
N LEU A 361 5.54 -15.63 -28.85
CA LEU A 361 4.14 -15.21 -28.72
C LEU A 361 3.64 -15.31 -27.27
N LEU A 362 3.87 -16.44 -26.60
CA LEU A 362 3.42 -16.67 -25.23
C LEU A 362 4.07 -15.72 -24.22
N THR A 363 5.27 -15.24 -24.50
CA THR A 363 6.04 -14.31 -23.66
C THR A 363 5.92 -12.85 -24.08
N SER A 364 5.28 -12.57 -25.21
CA SER A 364 5.13 -11.20 -25.70
C SER A 364 4.31 -10.33 -24.75
N ASN A 365 4.61 -9.03 -24.77
CA ASN A 365 3.87 -7.99 -24.05
C ASN A 365 2.85 -7.26 -24.95
N ASP A 366 2.67 -7.70 -26.20
CA ASP A 366 1.82 -7.04 -27.19
C ASP A 366 0.37 -7.57 -27.10
N PRO A 367 -0.66 -6.72 -26.89
CA PRO A 367 -2.06 -7.14 -26.94
C PRO A 367 -2.46 -7.73 -28.31
N ALA A 368 -1.79 -7.37 -29.41
CA ALA A 368 -2.01 -7.99 -30.72
C ALA A 368 -1.45 -9.43 -30.78
N ALA A 369 -0.52 -9.79 -29.91
CA ALA A 369 -0.01 -11.15 -29.85
C ALA A 369 -1.08 -12.13 -29.36
N ALA A 370 -1.97 -11.73 -28.43
CA ALA A 370 -3.11 -12.56 -28.04
C ALA A 370 -4.04 -12.86 -29.23
N ALA A 371 -4.29 -11.87 -30.09
CA ALA A 371 -5.04 -12.06 -31.33
C ALA A 371 -4.30 -12.98 -32.32
N ARG A 372 -2.96 -12.89 -32.39
CA ARG A 372 -2.14 -13.80 -33.18
C ARG A 372 -2.07 -15.22 -32.59
N THR A 373 -2.12 -15.39 -31.27
CA THR A 373 -2.25 -16.71 -30.63
C THR A 373 -3.60 -17.34 -30.98
N VAL A 374 -4.69 -16.56 -30.99
CA VAL A 374 -6.00 -17.00 -31.49
C VAL A 374 -5.91 -17.42 -32.96
N GLN A 375 -5.26 -16.63 -33.81
CA GLN A 375 -5.07 -16.94 -35.23
C GLN A 375 -4.20 -18.20 -35.44
N LEU A 376 -3.18 -18.44 -34.62
CA LEU A 376 -2.35 -19.63 -34.66
C LEU A 376 -3.09 -20.88 -34.20
N VAL A 377 -3.93 -20.77 -33.17
CA VAL A 377 -4.82 -21.85 -32.75
C VAL A 377 -5.82 -22.18 -33.86
N GLN A 378 -6.37 -21.17 -34.54
CA GLN A 378 -7.25 -21.36 -35.70
C GLN A 378 -6.51 -21.95 -36.91
N ALA A 379 -5.26 -21.55 -37.16
CA ALA A 379 -4.44 -22.07 -38.24
C ALA A 379 -4.04 -23.53 -38.00
N ALA A 380 -3.66 -23.87 -36.75
CA ALA A 380 -3.36 -25.24 -36.34
C ALA A 380 -4.61 -26.15 -36.38
N GLN A 381 -5.81 -25.60 -36.10
CA GLN A 381 -7.07 -26.31 -36.34
C GLN A 381 -7.29 -26.59 -37.84
N ARG A 382 -7.04 -25.61 -38.70
CA ARG A 382 -7.18 -25.77 -40.17
C ARG A 382 -6.17 -26.75 -40.77
N ARG A 383 -4.99 -26.90 -40.16
CA ARG A 383 -3.97 -27.90 -40.52
C ARG A 383 -4.26 -29.31 -39.98
N GLY A 384 -5.26 -29.45 -39.10
CA GLY A 384 -5.61 -30.73 -38.46
C GLY A 384 -4.76 -31.07 -37.24
N ASP A 385 -3.90 -30.16 -36.77
CA ASP A 385 -2.98 -30.36 -35.64
C ASP A 385 -3.72 -30.37 -34.29
N ILE A 386 -4.94 -29.83 -34.24
CA ILE A 386 -5.80 -29.78 -33.04
C ILE A 386 -7.27 -29.97 -33.44
N SER A 387 -8.02 -30.70 -32.60
CA SER A 387 -9.44 -30.92 -32.83
C SER A 387 -10.23 -29.60 -32.75
N ALA A 388 -11.30 -29.51 -33.54
CA ALA A 388 -12.17 -28.33 -33.58
C ALA A 388 -12.75 -27.97 -32.21
N GLN A 389 -12.96 -28.97 -31.35
CA GLN A 389 -13.47 -28.81 -29.99
C GLN A 389 -12.44 -28.14 -29.07
N LYS A 390 -11.17 -28.58 -29.15
CA LYS A 390 -10.06 -28.02 -28.37
C LYS A 390 -9.67 -26.62 -28.83
N ALA A 391 -9.74 -26.36 -30.13
CA ALA A 391 -9.55 -25.02 -30.69
C ALA A 391 -10.65 -24.05 -30.23
N ARG A 392 -11.92 -24.46 -30.24
CA ARG A 392 -13.04 -23.65 -29.72
C ARG A 392 -12.91 -23.35 -28.23
N GLU A 393 -12.47 -24.32 -27.44
CA GLU A 393 -12.26 -24.14 -26.00
C GLU A 393 -11.18 -23.09 -25.71
N ILE A 394 -10.03 -23.16 -26.41
CA ILE A 394 -8.95 -22.18 -26.29
C ILE A 394 -9.40 -20.78 -26.76
N ILE A 395 -10.19 -20.69 -27.82
CA ILE A 395 -10.72 -19.41 -28.33
C ILE A 395 -11.79 -18.84 -27.38
N GLN A 396 -12.61 -19.69 -26.75
CA GLN A 396 -13.61 -19.28 -25.77
C GLN A 396 -12.97 -18.76 -24.47
N THR A 397 -11.96 -19.43 -23.94
CA THR A 397 -11.25 -18.93 -22.75
C THR A 397 -10.58 -17.59 -23.03
N MET A 398 -9.96 -17.43 -24.21
CA MET A 398 -9.35 -16.17 -24.62
C MET A 398 -10.36 -15.04 -24.88
N SER A 399 -11.53 -15.34 -25.44
CA SER A 399 -12.55 -14.33 -25.75
C SER A 399 -13.31 -13.86 -24.50
N VAL A 400 -13.59 -14.75 -23.56
CA VAL A 400 -14.21 -14.39 -22.26
C VAL A 400 -13.27 -13.53 -21.41
N GLU A 401 -11.97 -13.80 -21.43
CA GLU A 401 -10.99 -12.98 -20.71
C GLU A 401 -10.68 -11.64 -21.40
N ALA A 402 -10.64 -11.60 -22.74
CA ALA A 402 -10.53 -10.36 -23.49
C ALA A 402 -11.75 -9.44 -23.28
N ALA A 403 -12.95 -10.02 -23.14
CA ALA A 403 -14.16 -9.27 -22.78
C ALA A 403 -14.08 -8.68 -21.37
N LYS A 404 -13.55 -9.42 -20.39
CA LYS A 404 -13.26 -8.91 -19.03
C LYS A 404 -12.20 -7.80 -19.04
N GLN A 405 -11.16 -7.91 -19.88
CA GLN A 405 -10.15 -6.85 -20.05
C GLN A 405 -10.72 -5.57 -20.67
N ARG A 406 -11.67 -5.68 -21.61
CA ARG A 406 -12.34 -4.52 -22.22
C ARG A 406 -13.33 -3.83 -21.30
N GLN A 407 -14.04 -4.57 -20.43
CA GLN A 407 -14.94 -3.97 -19.43
C GLN A 407 -14.20 -3.24 -18.29
N ALA A 408 -12.90 -3.51 -18.10
CA ALA A 408 -12.06 -2.86 -17.07
C ALA A 408 -11.42 -1.52 -17.53
N LEU A 409 -11.69 -1.07 -18.76
CA LEU A 409 -11.27 0.23 -19.29
C LEU A 409 -12.51 1.08 -19.58
N PRO A 410 -12.75 2.21 -18.90
CA PRO A 410 -13.75 3.15 -19.39
C PRO A 410 -13.25 3.78 -20.69
N ALA A 411 -14.20 4.07 -21.59
CA ALA A 411 -13.97 4.98 -22.70
C ALA A 411 -13.41 6.30 -22.17
N ARG A 412 -12.47 6.87 -22.94
CA ARG A 412 -11.72 8.09 -22.62
C ARG A 412 -12.58 9.24 -22.15
#